data_AF-K7R8N8-F1
#
_entry.id   AF-K7R8N8-F1
#
_cell.length_a   1.000
_cell.length_b   1.000
_cell.length_c   1.000
_cell.angle_alpha   90.00
_cell.angle_beta   90.00
_cell.angle_gamma   90.00
#
_symmetry.space_group_name_H-M   'P 1'
#
loop_
_entity.id
_entity.type
_entity.pdbx_description
1 polymer ?
#
loop_
_entity_poly.entity_id
_entity_poly.type
_entity_poly.pdbx_seq_one_letter_code
_entity_poly.pdbx_strand_id
1 'polypeptide(L)' 'MVVLVPNTDGVPVGKLTDKALEAIVKRHGAIVHPRLVEEGWVDPEDLEGLGTVEVLEVNPLPGEVVFVPTRTGWARLRVV' A
#
# COMPACT_ATOMS: atom_id res chain seq x y z
N MET A 1 5.57 6.20 7.33
CA MET A 1 4.86 5.00 6.88
C MET A 1 4.23 5.28 5.53
N VAL A 2 4.21 4.29 4.65
CA VAL A 2 3.50 4.36 3.37
C VAL A 2 2.07 3.85 3.52
N VAL A 3 1.15 4.29 2.66
CA VAL A 3 -0.26 3.91 2.79
C VAL A 3 -0.64 2.95 1.66
N LEU A 4 -1.17 1.78 2.04
CA LEU A 4 -1.64 0.72 1.16
C LEU A 4 -3.17 0.67 1.21
N VAL A 5 -3.83 0.80 0.05
CA VAL A 5 -5.31 0.85 -0.07
C VAL A 5 -5.82 0.00 -1.25
N PRO A 6 -7.04 -0.59 -1.17
CA PRO A 6 -7.55 -1.56 -2.15
C PRO A 6 -7.92 -0.96 -3.51
N ASN A 7 -8.43 0.27 -3.52
CA ASN A 7 -8.70 1.03 -4.72
C ASN A 7 -8.85 2.50 -4.33
N THR A 8 -8.22 3.41 -5.04
CA THR A 8 -8.34 4.86 -4.81
C THR A 8 -8.18 5.58 -6.13
N ASP A 9 -9.07 6.51 -6.40
CA ASP A 9 -8.97 7.35 -7.58
C ASP A 9 -7.74 8.24 -7.46
N GLY A 10 -6.97 8.30 -8.54
CA GLY A 10 -5.71 9.04 -8.52
C GLY A 10 -5.02 9.03 -9.86
N VAL A 11 -4.03 9.91 -9.98
CA VAL A 11 -3.14 9.96 -11.14
C VAL A 11 -1.99 8.98 -10.90
N PRO A 12 -1.77 8.00 -11.80
CA PRO A 12 -0.62 7.10 -11.70
C PRO A 12 0.69 7.89 -11.78
N VAL A 13 1.53 7.74 -10.77
CA VAL A 13 2.88 8.33 -10.76
C VAL A 13 3.96 7.27 -11.00
N GLY A 14 3.63 5.98 -10.91
CA GLY A 14 4.55 4.90 -11.23
C GLY A 14 3.97 3.51 -10.96
N LYS A 15 4.69 2.48 -11.41
CA LYS A 15 4.41 1.07 -11.16
C LYS A 15 5.53 0.44 -10.35
N LEU A 16 5.18 -0.49 -9.47
CA LEU A 16 6.08 -1.20 -8.58
C LEU A 16 5.83 -2.70 -8.67
N THR A 17 6.91 -3.47 -8.53
CA THR A 17 6.84 -4.91 -8.27
C THR A 17 6.61 -5.14 -6.77
N ASP A 18 6.16 -6.32 -6.38
CA ASP A 18 5.96 -6.67 -4.96
C ASP A 18 7.26 -6.53 -4.17
N LYS A 19 8.37 -7.02 -4.73
CA LYS A 19 9.72 -6.83 -4.14
C LYS A 19 10.11 -5.37 -3.93
N ALA A 20 9.71 -4.48 -4.84
CA ALA A 20 9.97 -3.05 -4.67
C ALA A 20 9.11 -2.47 -3.55
N LEU A 21 7.86 -2.93 -3.41
CA LEU A 21 7.01 -2.56 -2.29
C LEU A 21 7.58 -3.04 -0.95
N GLU A 22 7.99 -4.30 -0.85
CA GLU A 22 8.60 -4.87 0.35
C GLU A 22 9.80 -4.04 0.82
N ALA A 23 10.66 -3.61 -0.12
CA ALA A 23 11.80 -2.75 0.19
C ALA A 23 11.38 -1.36 0.71
N ILE A 24 10.28 -0.81 0.20
CA ILE A 24 9.71 0.45 0.68
C ILE A 24 9.13 0.28 2.09
N VAL A 25 8.35 -0.78 2.32
CA VAL A 25 7.77 -1.11 3.64
C VAL A 25 8.87 -1.31 4.67
N LYS A 26 9.90 -2.08 4.34
CA LYS A 26 11.07 -2.30 5.21
C LYS A 26 11.76 -1.00 5.61
N ARG A 27 11.78 0.00 4.73
CA ARG A 27 12.46 1.29 4.98
C ARG A 27 11.59 2.29 5.74
N HIS A 28 10.27 2.26 5.53
CA HIS A 28 9.38 3.35 5.95
C HIS A 28 8.23 2.93 6.87
N GLY A 29 8.00 1.62 7.03
CA GLY A 29 6.78 1.05 7.59
C GLY A 29 5.56 1.24 6.69
N ALA A 30 4.45 0.59 7.00
CA ALA A 30 3.22 0.62 6.21
C ALA A 30 1.96 0.77 7.07
N ILE A 31 1.02 1.60 6.62
CA ILE A 31 -0.37 1.58 7.08
C ILE A 31 -1.16 0.83 6.01
N VAL A 32 -1.81 -0.26 6.41
CA VAL A 32 -2.55 -1.17 5.53
C VAL A 32 -4.03 -1.00 5.79
N HIS A 33 -4.79 -0.71 4.73
CA HIS A 33 -6.24 -0.70 4.82
C HIS A 33 -6.77 -2.14 5.07
N PRO A 34 -7.68 -2.37 6.04
CA PRO A 34 -8.16 -3.71 6.41
C PRO A 34 -8.67 -4.54 5.23
N ARG A 35 -9.39 -3.91 4.31
CA ARG A 35 -9.89 -4.55 3.07
C ARG A 35 -8.79 -5.20 2.21
N LEU A 36 -7.55 -4.73 2.23
CA LEU A 36 -6.45 -5.43 1.53
C LEU A 36 -6.13 -6.78 2.16
N VAL A 37 -6.27 -6.89 3.48
CA VAL A 37 -6.10 -8.15 4.21
C VAL A 37 -7.28 -9.07 3.93
N GLU A 38 -8.50 -8.56 4.02
CA GLU A 38 -9.73 -9.32 3.76
C GLU A 38 -9.78 -9.89 2.32
N GLU A 39 -9.32 -9.11 1.34
CA GLU A 39 -9.24 -9.53 -0.06
C GLU A 39 -8.00 -10.39 -0.38
N GLY A 40 -7.11 -10.62 0.59
CA GLY A 40 -5.91 -11.44 0.42
C GLY A 40 -4.81 -10.81 -0.43
N TRP A 41 -4.82 -9.49 -0.60
CA TRP A 41 -3.74 -8.76 -1.27
C TRP A 41 -2.48 -8.66 -0.42
N VAL A 42 -2.64 -8.65 0.90
CA VAL A 42 -1.58 -8.45 1.88
C VAL A 42 -1.81 -9.39 3.05
N ASP A 43 -0.75 -10.09 3.46
CA ASP A 43 -0.69 -10.75 4.75
C ASP A 43 0.06 -9.82 5.75
N PRO A 44 -0.59 -9.36 6.84
CA PRO A 44 0.06 -8.55 7.86
C PRO A 44 1.28 -9.23 8.49
N GLU A 45 1.26 -10.55 8.70
CA GLU A 45 2.39 -11.27 9.31
C GLU A 45 3.63 -11.20 8.42
N ASP A 46 3.45 -11.34 7.10
CA ASP A 46 4.54 -11.20 6.12
C ASP A 46 5.12 -9.78 6.13
N LEU A 47 4.26 -8.76 6.22
CA LEU A 47 4.73 -7.37 6.25
C LEU A 47 5.36 -6.97 7.59
N GLU A 48 4.87 -7.49 8.71
CA GLU A 48 5.46 -7.25 10.04
C GLU A 48 6.90 -7.79 10.11
N GLY A 49 7.19 -8.89 9.39
CA GLY A 49 8.55 -9.39 9.20
C GLY A 49 9.49 -8.42 8.46
N LEU A 50 8.95 -7.41 7.78
CA LEU A 50 9.71 -6.42 7.02
C LEU A 50 9.93 -5.11 7.79
N GLY A 51 8.96 -4.67 8.60
CA GLY A 51 9.03 -3.42 9.34
C GLY A 51 7.76 -3.11 10.13
N THR A 52 7.62 -1.89 10.62
CA THR A 52 6.41 -1.47 11.36
C THR A 52 5.20 -1.46 10.43
N VAL A 53 4.17 -2.22 10.80
CA VAL A 53 2.90 -2.30 10.08
C VAL A 53 1.77 -1.95 11.02
N GLU A 54 0.84 -1.13 10.54
CA GLU A 54 -0.41 -0.81 11.23
C GLU A 54 -1.58 -1.11 10.30
N VAL A 55 -2.57 -1.86 10.79
CA VAL A 55 -3.80 -2.13 10.04
C VAL A 55 -4.87 -1.17 10.54
N LEU A 56 -5.22 -0.17 9.73
CA LEU A 56 -6.12 0.92 10.11
C LEU A 56 -7.04 1.29 8.95
N GLU A 57 -8.30 1.57 9.26
CA GLU A 57 -9.22 2.15 8.29
C GLU A 57 -8.77 3.57 7.96
N VAL A 58 -8.23 3.74 6.75
CA VAL A 58 -7.64 4.99 6.28
C VAL A 58 -8.34 5.46 5.03
N ASN A 59 -8.65 6.76 5.00
CA ASN A 59 -9.18 7.42 3.82
C ASN A 59 -8.18 8.48 3.34
N PRO A 60 -7.38 8.19 2.30
CA PRO A 60 -6.38 9.11 1.79
C PRO A 60 -6.98 10.45 1.34
N LEU A 61 -6.28 11.55 1.61
CA LEU A 61 -6.70 12.89 1.24
C LEU A 61 -6.20 13.27 -0.18
N PRO A 62 -6.89 14.18 -0.88
CA PRO A 62 -6.43 14.69 -2.18
C PRO A 62 -4.99 15.19 -2.13
N GLY A 63 -4.18 14.78 -3.11
CA GLY A 63 -2.75 15.09 -3.21
C GLY A 63 -1.81 14.12 -2.51
N GLU A 64 -2.31 13.24 -1.62
CA GLU A 64 -1.49 12.22 -0.97
C GLU A 64 -0.99 11.17 -1.96
N VAL A 65 0.10 10.49 -1.59
CA VAL A 65 0.68 9.41 -2.39
C VAL A 65 0.40 8.08 -1.69
N VAL A 66 -0.27 7.18 -2.42
CA VAL A 66 -0.68 5.87 -1.92
C VAL A 66 -0.24 4.75 -2.85
N PHE A 67 -0.30 3.52 -2.34
CA PHE A 67 0.02 2.31 -3.07
C PHE A 67 -1.23 1.44 -3.18
N VAL A 68 -1.59 1.08 -4.41
CA VAL A 68 -2.81 0.34 -4.74
C VAL A 68 -2.44 -0.95 -5.46
N PRO A 69 -3.03 -2.10 -5.11
CA PRO A 69 -2.75 -3.34 -5.80
C PRO A 69 -3.23 -3.29 -7.25
N THR A 70 -2.55 -4.05 -8.10
CA THR A 70 -2.90 -4.25 -9.51
C THR A 70 -2.72 -5.72 -9.85
N ARG A 71 -3.19 -6.14 -11.03
CA ARG A 71 -2.98 -7.52 -11.51
C ARG A 71 -1.52 -7.98 -11.63
N THR A 72 -0.55 -7.06 -11.58
CA THR A 72 0.86 -7.35 -11.89
C THR A 72 1.83 -6.66 -10.92
N GLY A 73 1.40 -6.40 -9.69
CA GLY A 73 2.15 -5.68 -8.66
C GLY A 73 1.37 -4.48 -8.15
N TRP A 74 2.03 -3.34 -7.95
CA TRP A 74 1.45 -2.18 -7.29
C TRP A 74 1.51 -0.92 -8.14
N ALA A 75 0.50 -0.08 -8.04
CA ALA A 75 0.49 1.27 -8.58
C ALA A 75 0.79 2.26 -7.46
N ARG A 76 1.70 3.18 -7.71
CA ARG A 76 1.87 4.37 -6.89
C ARG A 76 0.98 5.45 -7.48
N LEU A 77 0.00 5.92 -6.73
CA LEU A 77 -0.98 6.91 -7.16
C LEU A 77 -0.81 8.21 -6.37
N ARG A 78 -1.11 9.34 -7.01
CA ARG A 78 -1.42 10.59 -6.32
C ARG A 78 -2.94 10.75 -6.30
N VAL A 79 -3.53 10.81 -5.12
CA VAL A 79 -4.98 10.92 -4.91
C VAL A 79 -5.49 12.23 -5.52
N VAL A 80 -6.67 12.19 -6.15
CA VAL A 80 -7.35 13.35 -6.76
C VAL A 80 -8.58 13.79 -5.95
#